data_AF-A0A383CBQ8-F1
#
_entry.id   AF-A0A383CBQ8-F1
#
_cell.length_a   1.000
_cell.length_b   1.000
_cell.length_c   1.000
_cell.angle_alpha   90.00
_cell.angle_beta   90.00
_cell.angle_gamma   90.00
#
_symmetry.space_group_name_H-M   'P 1'
#
loop_
_entity.id
_entity.type
_entity.pdbx_description
1 polymer ?
#
loop_
_entity_poly.entity_id
_entity_poly.type
_entity_poly.pdbx_seq_one_letter_code
_entity_poly.pdbx_strand_id
1 'polypeptide(L)'
;MWADESVNVTVDRRRIDEGDSIMLTVTAKNVSGDPDVALPEIPDFNVVNGPNQSSSTNVQFINGKLTKSATTTLTWTLIPTKTGQLKIPTISIKVDKQTFKSVPIIITVNKRGS
;
A
#
# COMPACT_ATOMS: atom_id res chain seq x y z
N MET A 1 6.69 11.88 -22.63
CA MET A 1 5.35 11.47 -22.13
C MET A 1 5.54 10.78 -20.79
N TRP A 2 4.64 11.01 -19.84
CA TRP A 2 4.61 10.23 -18.59
C TRP A 2 4.00 8.86 -18.90
N ALA A 3 4.41 7.82 -18.18
CA ALA A 3 3.71 6.54 -18.19
C ALA A 3 2.35 6.68 -17.45
N ASP A 4 1.44 5.70 -17.64
CA ASP A 4 0.09 5.75 -17.08
C ASP A 4 0.07 5.95 -15.56
N GLU A 5 -0.89 6.75 -15.08
CA GLU A 5 -1.11 7.00 -13.67
C GLU A 5 -1.78 5.80 -12.99
N SER A 6 -1.30 5.42 -11.81
CA SER A 6 -1.98 4.39 -11.01
C SER A 6 -1.71 4.53 -9.52
N VAL A 7 -2.70 4.20 -8.71
CA VAL A 7 -2.58 4.08 -7.26
C VAL A 7 -3.04 2.69 -6.86
N ASN A 8 -2.19 1.94 -6.17
CA ASN A 8 -2.45 0.57 -5.77
C ASN A 8 -2.20 0.39 -4.28
N VAL A 9 -2.98 -0.50 -3.67
CA VAL A 9 -2.82 -0.89 -2.27
C VAL A 9 -2.66 -2.40 -2.20
N THR A 10 -1.57 -2.85 -1.59
CA THR A 10 -1.21 -4.27 -1.51
C THR A 10 -0.76 -4.63 -0.10
N VAL A 11 -0.74 -5.93 0.16
CA VAL A 11 -0.07 -6.53 1.31
C VAL A 11 0.94 -7.53 0.78
N ASP A 12 2.05 -7.73 1.50
CA ASP A 12 3.06 -8.73 1.18
C ASP A 12 2.51 -10.16 1.27
N ARG A 13 1.65 -10.44 2.27
CA ARG A 13 1.06 -11.75 2.53
C ARG A 13 -0.41 -11.66 2.89
N ARG A 14 -1.20 -12.64 2.42
CA ARG A 14 -2.64 -12.79 2.74
C ARG A 14 -2.96 -13.99 3.62
N ARG A 15 -1.98 -14.86 3.85
CA ARG A 15 -2.06 -15.96 4.81
C ARG A 15 -0.81 -15.92 5.66
N ILE A 16 -0.98 -15.84 6.97
CA ILE A 16 0.09 -15.76 7.96
C ILE A 16 -0.29 -16.57 9.19
N ASP A 17 0.67 -16.79 10.07
CA ASP A 17 0.42 -17.40 11.38
C ASP A 17 0.36 -16.33 12.47
N GLU A 18 -0.26 -16.65 13.59
CA GLU A 18 -0.26 -15.82 14.78
C GLU A 18 1.17 -15.38 15.18
N GLY A 19 1.33 -14.09 15.48
CA GLY A 19 2.61 -13.48 15.82
C GLY A 19 3.43 -12.98 14.62
N ASP A 20 3.00 -13.25 13.39
CA ASP A 20 3.60 -12.65 12.19
C ASP A 20 3.10 -11.21 11.98
N SER A 21 3.91 -10.40 11.30
CA SER A 21 3.49 -9.10 10.78
C SER A 21 3.24 -9.15 9.27
N ILE A 22 2.44 -8.23 8.76
CA ILE A 22 2.29 -7.98 7.32
C ILE A 22 2.70 -6.54 7.00
N MET A 23 3.16 -6.33 5.78
CA MET A 23 3.49 -5.02 5.25
C MET A 23 2.37 -4.55 4.31
N LEU A 24 1.62 -3.54 4.74
CA LEU A 24 0.67 -2.83 3.90
C LEU A 24 1.43 -1.78 3.09
N THR A 25 1.28 -1.81 1.76
CA THR A 25 1.97 -0.91 0.83
C THR A 25 0.97 -0.14 0.00
N VAL A 26 1.07 1.18 0.00
CA VAL A 26 0.42 2.06 -1.00
C VAL A 26 1.47 2.48 -2.01
N THR A 27 1.22 2.24 -3.29
CA THR A 27 2.12 2.64 -4.39
C THR A 27 1.38 3.58 -5.33
N ALA A 28 1.86 4.80 -5.45
CA ALA A 28 1.39 5.80 -6.39
C ALA A 28 2.43 5.98 -7.51
N LYS A 29 2.05 5.68 -8.76
CA LYS A 29 2.91 5.77 -9.94
C LYS A 29 2.45 6.90 -10.85
N ASN A 30 3.40 7.72 -11.26
CA ASN A 30 3.25 8.80 -12.24
C ASN A 30 2.20 9.86 -11.90
N VAL A 31 1.69 9.86 -10.66
CA VAL A 31 0.69 10.81 -10.21
C VAL A 31 1.31 12.18 -9.94
N SER A 32 0.52 13.23 -10.13
CA SER A 32 0.91 14.59 -9.78
C SER A 32 0.75 14.84 -8.28
N GLY A 33 1.85 14.77 -7.53
CA GLY A 33 1.89 15.06 -6.09
C GLY A 33 2.08 13.82 -5.22
N ASP A 34 2.28 14.06 -3.92
CA ASP A 34 2.43 12.98 -2.95
C ASP A 34 1.07 12.42 -2.53
N PRO A 35 0.95 11.09 -2.33
CA PRO A 35 -0.28 10.48 -1.86
C PRO A 35 -0.55 10.83 -0.38
N ASP A 36 -1.69 11.46 -0.12
CA ASP A 36 -2.24 11.66 1.21
C ASP A 36 -3.12 10.47 1.58
N VAL A 37 -2.65 9.64 2.51
CA VAL A 37 -3.32 8.43 2.96
C VAL A 37 -3.81 8.63 4.39
N ALA A 38 -5.12 8.82 4.53
CA ALA A 38 -5.79 8.72 5.82
C ALA A 38 -6.02 7.23 6.12
N LEU A 39 -5.11 6.60 6.85
CA LEU A 39 -5.26 5.20 7.25
C LEU A 39 -6.47 5.10 8.19
N PRO A 40 -7.55 4.38 7.82
CA PRO A 40 -8.69 4.19 8.72
C PRO A 40 -8.26 3.32 9.91
N GLU A 41 -9.08 3.30 10.95
CA GLU A 41 -8.97 2.23 11.94
C GLU A 41 -9.06 0.87 11.23
N ILE A 42 -8.14 -0.03 11.55
CA ILE A 42 -8.08 -1.38 11.00
C ILE A 42 -8.43 -2.34 12.14
N PRO A 43 -9.71 -2.73 12.29
CA PRO A 43 -10.09 -3.66 13.33
C PRO A 43 -9.25 -4.94 13.28
N ASP A 44 -8.92 -5.46 14.45
CA ASP A 44 -8.13 -6.67 14.62
C ASP A 44 -6.67 -6.59 14.13
N PHE A 45 -6.15 -5.38 13.86
CA PHE A 45 -4.75 -5.14 13.57
C PHE A 45 -4.19 -3.96 14.39
N ASN A 46 -2.98 -4.16 14.92
CA ASN A 46 -2.17 -3.07 15.46
C ASN A 46 -1.24 -2.54 14.38
N VAL A 47 -1.27 -1.22 14.14
CA VAL A 47 -0.26 -0.52 13.34
C VAL A 47 0.96 -0.28 14.23
N VAL A 48 2.03 -1.04 14.02
CA VAL A 48 3.23 -0.97 14.89
C VAL A 48 4.35 -0.11 14.31
N ASN A 49 4.26 0.23 13.02
CA ASN A 49 5.21 1.11 12.35
C ASN A 49 4.60 1.74 11.09
N GLY A 50 5.10 2.93 10.73
CA GLY A 50 4.76 3.65 9.50
C GLY A 50 3.88 4.90 9.73
N PRO A 51 3.56 5.65 8.66
CA PRO A 51 4.02 5.40 7.28
C PRO A 51 5.53 5.65 7.12
N ASN A 52 6.23 4.70 6.50
CA ASN A 52 7.54 4.98 5.91
C ASN A 52 7.34 5.36 4.45
N GLN A 53 7.95 6.47 4.03
CA GLN A 53 7.82 6.97 2.66
C GLN A 53 9.12 6.76 1.88
N SER A 54 8.97 6.30 0.63
CA SER A 54 10.06 6.23 -0.35
C SER A 54 9.58 6.72 -1.70
N SER A 55 10.39 7.55 -2.37
CA SER A 55 10.08 8.08 -3.70
C SER A 55 11.24 7.82 -4.65
N SER A 56 10.92 7.50 -5.90
CA SER A 56 11.89 7.27 -6.97
C SER A 56 11.43 7.92 -8.27
N THR A 57 12.38 8.42 -9.06
CA THR A 57 12.12 8.98 -10.40
C THR A 57 13.10 8.35 -11.37
N ASN A 58 12.57 7.83 -12.49
CA ASN A 58 13.34 7.26 -13.58
C ASN A 58 13.09 8.08 -14.84
N VAL A 59 14.17 8.48 -15.51
CA VAL A 59 14.15 9.28 -16.74
C VAL A 59 14.92 8.50 -17.80
N GLN A 60 14.24 8.17 -18.90
CA GLN A 60 14.82 7.40 -20.00
C GLN A 60 14.74 8.21 -21.29
N PHE A 61 15.83 8.20 -22.06
CA PHE A 61 15.89 8.75 -23.41
C PHE A 61 16.06 7.60 -24.40
N ILE A 62 15.02 7.30 -25.18
CA ILE A 62 15.01 6.19 -26.14
C ILE A 62 14.64 6.76 -27.51
N ASN A 63 15.54 6.64 -28.49
CA ASN A 63 15.34 7.10 -29.88
C ASN A 63 14.83 8.55 -30.00
N GLY A 64 15.45 9.47 -29.24
CA GLY A 64 15.08 10.89 -29.20
C GLY A 64 13.80 11.22 -28.43
N LYS A 65 13.10 10.20 -27.86
CA LYS A 65 11.93 10.40 -27.02
C LYS A 65 12.30 10.30 -25.54
N LEU A 66 11.83 11.29 -24.78
CA LEU A 66 11.96 11.34 -23.32
C LEU A 66 10.76 10.67 -22.65
N THR A 67 11.03 9.63 -21.88
CA THR A 67 10.08 8.92 -21.02
C THR A 67 10.43 9.20 -19.56
N LYS A 68 9.45 9.58 -18.76
CA LYS A 68 9.62 9.81 -17.32
C LYS A 68 8.63 8.93 -16.56
N SER A 69 9.09 8.31 -15.48
CA SER A 69 8.24 7.63 -14.52
C SER A 69 8.61 7.98 -13.09
N ALA A 70 7.62 8.30 -12.27
CA ALA A 70 7.79 8.56 -10.85
C ALA A 70 7.03 7.51 -10.03
N THR A 71 7.53 7.15 -8.86
CA THR A 71 6.83 6.23 -7.95
C THR A 71 7.06 6.68 -6.51
N THR A 72 5.98 6.94 -5.80
CA THR A 72 5.97 7.16 -4.34
C THR A 72 5.33 5.95 -3.67
N THR A 73 5.94 5.45 -2.61
CA THR A 73 5.53 4.28 -1.85
C THR A 73 5.41 4.65 -0.38
N LEU A 74 4.27 4.31 0.23
CA LEU A 74 4.04 4.40 1.67
C LEU A 74 3.87 3.00 2.24
N THR A 75 4.56 2.68 3.34
CA THR A 75 4.48 1.36 3.97
C THR A 75 4.14 1.42 5.45
N TRP A 76 3.33 0.47 5.90
CA TRP A 76 2.99 0.25 7.30
C TRP A 76 3.21 -1.21 7.67
N THR A 77 3.63 -1.45 8.91
CA THR A 77 3.71 -2.79 9.48
C THR A 77 2.51 -3.01 10.38
N LEU A 78 1.73 -4.06 10.08
CA LEU A 78 0.53 -4.44 10.83
C LEU A 78 0.76 -5.79 11.51
N ILE A 79 0.30 -5.92 12.76
CA ILE A 79 0.29 -7.19 13.50
C ILE A 79 -1.17 -7.55 13.80
N PRO A 80 -1.64 -8.76 13.44
CA PRO A 80 -2.99 -9.19 13.77
C PRO A 80 -3.13 -9.39 15.28
N THR A 81 -4.30 -9.08 15.83
CA THR A 81 -4.59 -9.25 17.26
C THR A 81 -5.31 -10.56 17.58
N LYS A 82 -5.77 -11.30 16.56
CA LYS A 82 -6.45 -12.59 16.72
C LYS A 82 -6.30 -13.46 15.46
N THR A 83 -6.64 -14.74 15.59
CA THR A 83 -6.69 -15.70 14.46
C THR A 83 -8.02 -15.61 13.70
N GLY A 84 -8.09 -16.22 12.51
CA GLY A 84 -9.26 -16.26 11.65
C GLY A 84 -9.15 -15.37 10.41
N GLN A 85 -10.29 -15.02 9.81
CA GLN A 85 -10.34 -14.11 8.68
C GLN A 85 -10.49 -12.67 9.17
N LEU A 86 -9.44 -11.88 8.98
CA LEU A 86 -9.39 -10.47 9.33
C LEU A 86 -9.50 -9.60 8.09
N LYS A 87 -10.02 -8.38 8.25
CA LYS A 87 -10.29 -7.47 7.13
C LYS A 87 -9.58 -6.15 7.31
N ILE A 88 -8.76 -5.79 6.33
CA ILE A 88 -8.29 -4.43 6.15
C ILE A 88 -9.38 -3.68 5.35
N PRO A 89 -9.99 -2.62 5.92
CA PRO A 89 -11.06 -1.89 5.25
C PRO A 89 -10.54 -1.13 4.04
N THR A 90 -11.46 -0.58 3.24
CA THR A 90 -11.11 0.29 2.12
C THR A 90 -10.33 1.50 2.62
N ILE A 91 -9.17 1.74 2.02
CA ILE A 91 -8.31 2.89 2.29
C ILE A 91 -8.63 3.95 1.24
N SER A 92 -8.80 5.19 1.69
CA SER A 92 -8.95 6.35 0.80
C SER A 92 -7.61 7.06 0.66
N ILE A 93 -7.19 7.24 -0.59
CA ILE A 93 -5.91 7.87 -0.94
C ILE A 93 -6.22 9.10 -1.79
N LYS A 94 -5.85 10.28 -1.32
CA LYS A 94 -5.98 11.52 -2.08
C LYS A 94 -4.67 11.81 -2.79
N VAL A 95 -4.75 12.15 -4.06
CA VAL A 95 -3.63 12.69 -4.81
C VAL A 95 -4.11 13.89 -5.59
N ASP A 96 -3.59 15.07 -5.24
CA ASP A 96 -4.10 16.36 -5.73
C ASP A 96 -5.63 16.45 -5.58
N LYS A 97 -6.38 16.54 -6.69
CA LYS A 97 -7.86 16.63 -6.69
C LYS A 97 -8.56 15.28 -6.86
N GLN A 98 -7.81 14.20 -7.03
CA GLN A 98 -8.36 12.85 -7.24
C GLN A 98 -8.36 12.07 -5.93
N THR A 99 -9.41 11.25 -5.73
CA THR A 99 -9.50 10.32 -4.60
C THR A 99 -9.60 8.90 -5.13
N PHE A 100 -8.61 8.09 -4.78
CA PHE A 100 -8.55 6.67 -5.07
C PHE A 100 -9.05 5.89 -3.84
N LYS A 101 -9.74 4.78 -4.09
CA LYS A 101 -10.21 3.88 -3.03
C LYS A 101 -9.70 2.47 -3.28
N SER A 102 -9.12 1.85 -2.27
CA SER A 102 -8.76 0.45 -2.35
C SER A 102 -10.00 -0.46 -2.24
N VAL A 103 -9.85 -1.68 -2.74
CA VAL A 103 -10.74 -2.77 -2.31
C VAL A 103 -10.34 -3.22 -0.90
N PRO A 104 -11.30 -3.69 -0.07
CA PRO A 104 -10.95 -4.33 1.19
C PRO A 104 -10.07 -5.56 0.97
N ILE A 105 -9.13 -5.81 1.87
CA ILE A 105 -8.18 -6.93 1.79
C ILE A 105 -8.49 -7.90 2.92
N ILE A 106 -8.69 -9.18 2.58
CA ILE A 106 -8.88 -10.25 3.57
C ILE A 106 -7.55 -10.93 3.84
N ILE A 107 -7.24 -11.10 5.13
CA ILE A 107 -6.06 -11.79 5.63
C ILE A 107 -6.53 -13.01 6.43
N THR A 108 -5.98 -14.18 6.13
CA THR A 108 -6.19 -15.38 6.93
C THR A 108 -5.05 -15.52 7.93
N VAL A 109 -5.39 -15.58 9.21
CA VAL A 109 -4.41 -15.75 10.30
C VAL A 109 -4.64 -17.12 10.93
N ASN A 110 -3.71 -18.04 10.71
CA ASN A 110 -3.77 -19.36 11.32
C ASN A 110 -3.21 -19.32 12.74
N LYS A 111 -3.62 -20.28 13.55
CA LYS A 111 -2.96 -20.52 14.83
C LYS A 111 -1.58 -21.11 14.57
N ARG A 112 -0.55 -20.57 15.21
CA ARG A 112 0.82 -21.05 15.06
C ARG A 112 0.93 -22.52 15.50
N GLY A 113 1.54 -23.36 14.66
CA GLY A 113 1.74 -24.78 14.94
C GLY A 113 0.54 -25.68 14.65
N SER A 114 -0.36 -25.26 13.76
CA SER A 114 -1.47 -26.08 13.24
C SER A 114 -1.12 -26.72 11.90
#